data_AF-A0A6M0HNL4-F1
#
_entry.id   AF-A0A6M0HNL4-F1
#
_cell.length_a   1.000
_cell.length_b   1.000
_cell.length_c   1.000
_cell.angle_alpha   90.00
_cell.angle_beta   90.00
_cell.angle_gamma   90.00
#
_symmetry.space_group_name_H-M   'P 1'
#
loop_
_entity.id
_entity.type
_entity.pdbx_description
1 polymer ?
#
loop_
_entity_poly.entity_id
_entity_poly.type
_entity_poly.pdbx_seq_one_letter_code
_entity_poly.pdbx_strand_id
1 'polypeptide(L)'
;MAKQLNIRSDEAHALASDFADRLDTSVTEIVVRALREFGSRLPPRSDLTPSQQLEYDALRALARRAAANKLPGATSDHSDLYDEFGLPI
;
A
#
# COMPACT_ATOMS: atom_id res chain seq x y z
N MET A 1 23.11 -9.15 0.68
CA MET A 1 23.39 -9.96 -0.53
C MET A 1 22.17 -9.93 -1.43
N ALA A 2 22.34 -9.73 -2.74
CA ALA A 2 21.23 -9.84 -3.68
C ALA A 2 20.75 -11.30 -3.75
N LYS A 3 19.43 -11.52 -3.82
CA LYS A 3 18.85 -12.86 -3.99
C LYS A 3 18.70 -13.15 -5.49
N GLN A 4 19.10 -14.34 -5.92
CA GLN A 4 18.97 -14.78 -7.31
C GLN A 4 17.60 -15.41 -7.56
N LEU A 5 16.94 -15.03 -8.66
CA LEU A 5 15.73 -15.68 -9.17
C LEU A 5 16.14 -16.76 -10.17
N ASN A 6 15.79 -18.02 -9.90
CA ASN A 6 16.08 -19.15 -10.78
C ASN A 6 14.79 -19.64 -11.44
N ILE A 7 14.73 -19.58 -12.76
CA ILE A 7 13.61 -20.05 -13.57
C ILE A 7 14.14 -21.11 -14.53
N ARG A 8 13.57 -22.32 -14.51
CA ARG A 8 13.89 -23.40 -15.46
C ARG A 8 12.74 -23.55 -16.45
N SER A 9 12.79 -22.77 -17.53
CA SER A 9 11.81 -22.79 -18.61
C SER A 9 12.45 -22.23 -19.88
N ASP A 10 12.49 -23.05 -20.93
CA ASP A 10 13.07 -22.66 -22.22
C ASP A 10 12.23 -21.56 -22.88
N GLU A 11 10.90 -21.64 -22.74
CA GLU A 11 9.97 -20.62 -23.23
C GLU A 11 10.20 -19.26 -22.57
N ALA A 12 10.32 -19.24 -21.23
CA ALA A 12 10.57 -18.00 -20.50
C ALA A 12 11.91 -17.36 -20.92
N HIS A 13 12.93 -18.19 -21.12
CA HIS A 13 14.23 -17.73 -21.60
C HIS A 13 14.15 -17.15 -23.02
N ALA A 14 13.47 -17.85 -23.94
CA ALA A 14 13.31 -17.42 -25.33
C ALA A 14 12.56 -16.08 -25.43
N LEU A 15 11.44 -15.93 -24.72
CA LEU A 15 10.67 -14.69 -24.70
C LEU A 15 11.47 -13.52 -24.11
N ALA A 16 12.13 -13.73 -22.97
CA ALA A 16 12.88 -12.66 -22.32
C ALA A 16 14.09 -12.23 -23.16
N SER A 17 14.70 -13.16 -23.91
CA SER A 17 15.80 -12.86 -24.84
C SER A 17 15.31 -12.06 -26.06
N ASP A 18 14.22 -12.50 -26.73
CA ASP A 18 13.63 -11.74 -27.85
C ASP A 18 13.30 -10.30 -27.45
N PHE A 19 12.69 -10.12 -26.28
CA PHE A 19 12.31 -8.79 -25.80
C PHE A 19 13.52 -7.92 -25.46
N ALA A 20 14.57 -8.53 -24.89
CA ALA A 20 15.81 -7.83 -24.58
C ALA A 20 16.49 -7.33 -25.86
N ASP A 21 16.57 -8.18 -26.88
CA ASP A 21 17.16 -7.84 -28.18
C ASP A 21 16.37 -6.72 -28.90
N ARG A 22 15.04 -6.83 -28.92
CA ARG A 22 14.17 -5.84 -29.60
C ARG A 22 14.14 -4.47 -28.91
N LEU A 23 14.40 -4.43 -27.61
CA LEU A 23 14.34 -3.21 -26.80
C LEU A 23 15.74 -2.69 -26.40
N ASP A 24 16.81 -3.28 -26.96
CA ASP A 24 18.21 -2.96 -26.68
C ASP A 24 18.50 -2.82 -25.17
N THR A 25 18.14 -3.86 -24.43
CA THR A 25 18.26 -3.88 -22.97
C THR A 25 18.62 -5.28 -22.46
N SER A 26 18.82 -5.43 -21.14
CA SER A 26 19.13 -6.72 -20.54
C SER A 26 17.87 -7.55 -20.26
N VAL A 27 18.02 -8.88 -20.31
CA VAL A 27 16.99 -9.84 -19.87
C VAL A 27 16.52 -9.54 -18.44
N THR A 28 17.42 -9.16 -17.54
CA THR A 28 17.07 -8.79 -16.16
C THR A 28 16.14 -7.58 -16.12
N GLU A 29 16.42 -6.54 -16.91
CA GLU A 29 15.57 -5.35 -16.99
C GLU A 29 14.18 -5.69 -17.55
N ILE A 30 14.11 -6.53 -18.59
CA ILE A 30 12.83 -7.03 -19.12
C ILE A 30 12.02 -7.74 -18.04
N VAL A 31 12.64 -8.69 -17.34
CA VAL A 31 11.97 -9.46 -16.28
C VAL A 31 11.47 -8.54 -15.16
N VAL A 32 12.29 -7.57 -14.73
CA VAL A 32 11.89 -6.61 -13.69
C VAL A 32 10.73 -5.72 -14.16
N ARG A 33 10.77 -5.20 -15.39
CA ARG A 33 9.68 -4.40 -15.96
C ARG A 33 8.39 -5.19 -16.05
N ALA A 34 8.45 -6.41 -16.60
CA ALA A 34 7.29 -7.28 -16.73
C ALA A 34 6.68 -7.64 -15.36
N LEU A 35 7.50 -7.96 -14.36
CA LEU A 35 7.01 -8.27 -13.01
C LEU A 35 6.38 -7.06 -12.33
N ARG A 36 6.93 -5.84 -12.52
CA ARG A 36 6.34 -4.61 -11.99
C ARG A 36 4.99 -4.29 -12.66
N GLU A 37 4.94 -4.40 -13.98
CA GLU A 37 3.71 -4.17 -14.73
C GLU A 37 2.64 -5.19 -14.36
N PHE A 38 2.98 -6.47 -14.28
CA PHE A 38 2.07 -7.51 -13.80
C PHE A 38 1.59 -7.22 -12.38
N GLY A 39 2.51 -6.86 -11.47
CA GLY A 39 2.20 -6.50 -10.09
C GLY A 39 1.25 -5.31 -9.96
N SER A 40 1.35 -4.31 -10.85
CA SER A 40 0.45 -3.14 -10.84
C SER A 40 -1.02 -3.48 -11.15
N ARG A 41 -1.26 -4.61 -11.82
CA ARG A 41 -2.59 -5.11 -12.16
C ARG A 41 -3.17 -6.03 -11.09
N LEU A 42 -2.34 -6.47 -10.13
CA LEU A 42 -2.82 -7.26 -9.01
C LEU A 42 -3.61 -6.35 -8.07
N PRO A 43 -4.68 -6.87 -7.42
CA PRO A 43 -5.31 -6.12 -6.34
C PRO A 43 -4.25 -5.79 -5.28
N PRO A 44 -4.34 -4.61 -4.65
CA PRO A 44 -3.42 -4.27 -3.56
C PRO A 44 -3.45 -5.41 -2.55
N ARG A 45 -2.26 -5.84 -2.12
CA ARG A 45 -2.18 -6.74 -0.96
C ARG A 45 -2.85 -6.00 0.19
N SER A 46 -3.90 -6.60 0.75
CA SER A 46 -4.35 -6.20 2.07
C SER A 46 -3.17 -6.47 3.00
N ASP A 47 -2.53 -5.41 3.47
CA ASP A 47 -1.50 -5.49 4.51
C ASP A 47 -2.10 -6.03 5.82
N LEU A 48 -3.43 -6.02 5.91
CA LEU A 48 -4.20 -6.55 7.02
C LEU A 48 -4.53 -8.01 6.80
N THR A 49 -4.26 -8.84 7.80
CA THR A 49 -4.84 -10.17 7.91
C THR A 49 -6.37 -10.07 7.99
N PRO A 50 -7.11 -11.16 7.73
CA PRO A 50 -8.57 -11.14 7.84
C PRO A 50 -9.08 -10.62 9.19
N SER A 51 -8.40 -10.95 10.30
CA SER A 51 -8.76 -10.46 11.63
C SER A 51 -8.50 -8.96 11.79
N GLN A 52 -7.38 -8.45 11.27
CA GLN A 52 -7.08 -7.02 11.28
C GLN A 52 -8.05 -6.22 10.41
N GLN A 53 -8.48 -6.79 9.28
CA GLN A 53 -9.49 -6.16 8.41
C GLN A 53 -10.83 -6.04 9.13
N LEU A 54 -11.28 -7.11 9.82
CA LEU A 54 -12.50 -7.09 10.64
C LEU A 54 -12.45 -6.03 11.74
N GLU A 55 -11.32 -5.92 12.44
CA GLU A 55 -11.12 -4.92 13.49
C GLU A 55 -11.12 -3.49 12.93
N TYR A 56 -10.41 -3.27 11.83
CA TYR A 56 -10.40 -1.99 11.12
C TYR A 56 -11.83 -1.58 10.72
N ASP A 57 -12.60 -2.49 10.14
CA ASP A 57 -13.96 -2.23 9.70
C ASP A 57 -14.88 -1.89 10.90
N ALA A 58 -14.72 -2.59 12.02
CA ALA A 58 -15.45 -2.32 13.25
C ALA A 58 -15.15 -0.92 13.81
N LEU A 59 -13.86 -0.53 13.87
CA LEU A 59 -13.44 0.80 14.31
C LEU A 59 -13.99 1.91 13.40
N ARG A 60 -13.93 1.72 12.08
CA ARG A 60 -14.47 2.68 11.12
C ARG A 60 -15.99 2.81 11.23
N ALA A 61 -16.70 1.71 11.43
CA ALA A 61 -18.15 1.73 11.66
C ALA A 61 -18.50 2.49 12.95
N LEU A 62 -17.74 2.28 14.03
CA LEU A 62 -17.90 3.02 15.28
C LEU A 62 -17.67 4.52 15.08
N ALA A 63 -16.57 4.90 14.43
CA ALA A 63 -16.25 6.30 14.16
C ALA A 63 -17.34 7.02 13.36
N ARG A 64 -17.90 6.36 12.34
CA ARG A 64 -19.03 6.90 11.56
C ARG A 64 -20.28 7.13 12.42
N ARG A 65 -20.61 6.19 13.31
CA ARG A 65 -21.74 6.34 14.25
C ARG A 65 -21.48 7.46 15.26
N ALA A 66 -20.27 7.57 15.77
CA ALA A 66 -19.89 8.64 16.71
C ALA A 66 -20.00 10.02 16.04
N ALA A 67 -19.55 10.14 14.78
CA ALA A 67 -19.64 11.38 14.02
C ALA A 67 -21.08 11.90 13.88
N ALA A 68 -22.08 11.01 13.78
CA ALA A 68 -23.49 11.40 13.72
C ALA A 68 -24.00 12.06 15.01
N ASN A 69 -23.33 11.86 16.14
CA ASN A 69 -23.70 12.43 17.44
C ASN A 69 -22.85 13.67 17.80
N LYS A 70 -22.00 14.12 16.88
CA LYS A 70 -21.12 15.26 17.10
C LYS A 70 -21.95 16.55 17.15
N LEU A 71 -21.84 17.30 18.25
CA LEU A 71 -22.53 18.58 18.39
C LEU A 71 -22.02 19.60 17.34
N PRO A 72 -22.88 20.49 16.81
CA PRO A 72 -22.45 21.59 15.96
C PRO A 72 -21.38 22.44 16.66
N GLY A 73 -20.30 22.74 15.95
CA GLY A 73 -19.18 23.52 16.51
C GLY A 73 -18.24 22.73 17.43
N ALA A 74 -18.49 21.43 17.69
CA ALA A 74 -17.52 20.61 18.41
C ALA A 74 -16.23 20.47 17.59
N THR A 75 -15.11 20.93 18.14
CA THR A 75 -13.78 20.81 17.55
C THR A 75 -12.84 20.15 18.57
N SER A 76 -11.59 19.91 18.17
CA SER A 76 -10.52 19.57 19.11
C SER A 76 -9.75 20.81 19.56
N ASP A 77 -10.37 21.99 19.41
CA ASP A 77 -9.83 23.23 19.95
C ASP A 77 -10.04 23.21 21.47
N HIS A 78 -8.95 23.39 22.21
CA HIS A 78 -8.92 23.36 23.66
C HIS A 78 -8.23 24.62 24.20
N SER A 79 -8.25 25.71 23.43
CA SER A 79 -7.70 27.02 23.81
C SER A 79 -8.39 27.65 25.03
N ASP A 80 -9.56 27.12 25.42
CA ASP A 80 -10.28 27.43 26.65
C ASP A 80 -9.73 26.70 27.89
N LEU A 81 -8.90 25.68 27.70
CA LEU A 81 -8.32 24.87 28.78
C LEU A 81 -6.79 25.02 28.86
N TYR A 82 -6.14 25.33 27.76
CA TYR A 82 -4.68 25.42 27.67
C TYR A 82 -4.22 26.69 26.95
N ASP A 83 -3.10 27.26 27.40
CA ASP A 83 -2.42 28.38 26.79
C ASP A 83 -1.70 27.99 25.48
N GLU A 84 -1.05 28.96 24.85
CA GLU A 84 -0.30 28.77 23.59
C GLU A 84 0.89 27.82 23.70
N PHE A 85 1.34 27.50 24.93
CA PHE A 85 2.39 26.53 25.21
C PHE A 85 1.82 25.16 25.59
N GLY A 86 0.49 25.00 25.63
CA GLY A 86 -0.19 23.78 26.03
C GLY A 86 -0.25 23.57 27.55
N LEU A 87 -0.04 24.62 28.34
CA LEU A 87 -0.17 24.60 29.80
C LEU A 87 -1.58 25.00 30.24
N PRO A 88 -2.12 24.43 31.34
CA PRO A 88 -3.43 24.83 31.82
C PRO A 88 -3.52 26.32 32.19
N ILE A 89 -4.62 26.98 31.82
CA ILE A 89 -4.94 28.37 32.21
C ILE A 89 -5.61 28.48 33.57
#